data_AF-A0A527G8J6-F1
#
_entry.id   AF-A0A527G8J6-F1
#
_cell.length_a   1.000
_cell.length_b   1.000
_cell.length_c   1.000
_cell.angle_alpha   90.00
_cell.angle_beta   90.00
_cell.angle_gamma   90.00
#
_symmetry.space_group_name_H-M   'P 1'
#
loop_
_entity.id
_entity.type
_entity.pdbx_description
1 polymer ?
#
loop_
_entity_poly.entity_id
_entity_poly.type
_entity_poly.pdbx_seq_one_letter_code
_entity_poly.pdbx_strand_id
1 'polypeptide(L)'
;QVHNWWHLALFHYDLGETDAVLALYDGPIYIVQSTMALNMVDASAVLWRLALGGVDVGDRWAALAANWHKAGAGNYAFNDAHAMMAFVGAGLDAPALALLEAQREAMRGSDDNAAFTRDVGHPLTRAIKAFGEGSYAETVRLIRPIRSISHRFGGSHAQRDVID
;
A
#
# COMPACT_ATOMS: atom_id res chain seq x y z
N GLN A 1 12.88 7.79 -12.56
CA GLN A 1 12.39 7.35 -13.88
C GLN A 1 11.20 6.38 -13.75
N VAL A 2 11.23 5.40 -12.84
CA VAL A 2 10.11 4.45 -12.58
C VAL A 2 8.77 5.14 -12.27
N HIS A 3 8.77 6.21 -11.47
CA HIS A 3 7.54 6.91 -11.07
C HIS A 3 6.70 7.50 -12.22
N ASN A 4 7.31 7.86 -13.35
CA ASN A 4 6.54 8.36 -14.50
C ASN A 4 5.72 7.26 -15.16
N TRP A 5 6.20 6.02 -15.12
CA TRP A 5 5.47 4.85 -15.61
C TRP A 5 4.26 4.55 -14.74
N TRP A 6 4.36 4.81 -13.44
CA TRP A 6 3.22 4.73 -12.54
C TRP A 6 2.12 5.73 -12.91
N HIS A 7 2.47 6.99 -13.18
CA HIS A 7 1.50 7.97 -13.67
C HIS A 7 0.86 7.55 -15.00
N LEU A 8 1.63 6.99 -15.94
CA LEU A 8 1.09 6.45 -17.18
C LEU A 8 0.12 5.28 -16.93
N ALA A 9 0.44 4.39 -15.98
CA ALA A 9 -0.45 3.30 -15.60
C ALA A 9 -1.77 3.80 -15.00
N LEU A 10 -1.76 4.88 -14.22
CA LEU A 10 -3.01 5.50 -13.75
C LEU A 10 -3.86 6.06 -14.89
N PHE A 11 -3.22 6.66 -15.90
CA PHE A 11 -3.94 7.15 -17.08
C PHE A 11 -4.62 5.99 -17.85
N HIS A 12 -3.91 4.87 -18.06
CA HIS A 12 -4.51 3.68 -18.67
C HIS A 12 -5.62 3.08 -17.80
N TYR A 13 -5.47 3.11 -16.48
CA TYR A 13 -6.51 2.64 -15.55
C TYR A 13 -7.80 3.46 -15.70
N ASP A 14 -7.70 4.79 -15.77
CA ASP A 14 -8.86 5.68 -15.94
C ASP A 14 -9.57 5.47 -17.30
N LEU A 15 -8.84 5.01 -18.32
CA LEU A 15 -9.40 4.62 -19.62
C LEU A 15 -10.00 3.20 -19.63
N GLY A 16 -9.87 2.44 -18.55
CA GLY A 16 -10.29 1.03 -18.47
C GLY A 16 -9.37 0.06 -19.20
N GLU A 17 -8.16 0.48 -19.57
CA GLU A 17 -7.19 -0.30 -20.34
C GLU A 17 -6.33 -1.20 -19.43
N THR A 18 -6.97 -2.14 -18.73
CA THR A 18 -6.36 -2.97 -17.68
C THR A 18 -5.13 -3.74 -18.14
N ASP A 19 -5.12 -4.25 -19.38
CA ASP A 19 -4.00 -4.98 -19.94
C ASP A 19 -2.75 -4.10 -20.08
N ALA A 20 -2.93 -2.82 -20.43
CA ALA A 20 -1.84 -1.86 -20.51
C ALA A 20 -1.28 -1.53 -19.11
N VAL A 21 -2.16 -1.41 -18.11
CA VAL A 21 -1.75 -1.25 -16.70
C VAL A 21 -0.91 -2.43 -16.23
N LEU A 22 -1.34 -3.66 -16.52
CA LEU A 22 -0.60 -4.88 -16.15
C LEU A 22 0.74 -5.00 -16.89
N ALA A 23 0.80 -4.65 -18.18
CA ALA A 23 2.05 -4.63 -18.92
C ALA A 23 3.06 -3.61 -18.35
N LEU A 24 2.57 -2.44 -17.90
CA LEU A 24 3.40 -1.44 -17.23
C LEU A 24 3.86 -1.91 -15.85
N TYR A 25 2.99 -2.62 -15.11
CA TYR A 25 3.33 -3.27 -13.84
C TYR A 25 4.46 -4.28 -14.03
N ASP A 26 4.28 -5.24 -14.95
CA ASP A 26 5.23 -6.35 -15.19
C ASP A 26 6.54 -5.89 -15.82
N GLY A 27 6.52 -4.75 -16.50
CA GLY A 27 7.69 -4.11 -17.08
C GLY A 27 8.24 -3.00 -16.18
N PRO A 28 8.08 -1.73 -16.56
CA PRO A 28 8.83 -0.62 -16.00
C PRO A 28 8.54 -0.24 -14.54
N ILE A 29 7.37 -0.57 -13.99
CA ILE A 29 7.00 -0.23 -12.61
C ILE A 29 7.62 -1.21 -11.62
N TYR A 30 7.56 -2.50 -11.93
CA TYR A 30 8.11 -3.57 -11.10
C TYR A 30 9.27 -4.31 -11.77
N ILE A 31 10.19 -3.54 -12.39
CA ILE A 31 11.41 -4.07 -13.01
C ILE A 31 12.17 -4.94 -12.00
N VAL A 32 12.33 -6.22 -12.34
CA VAL A 32 13.16 -7.20 -11.62
C VAL A 32 12.85 -7.22 -10.13
N GLN A 33 11.62 -7.58 -9.75
CA GLN A 33 11.25 -7.93 -8.36
C GLN A 33 11.94 -7.05 -7.30
N SER A 34 11.92 -5.75 -7.55
CA SER A 34 12.81 -4.81 -6.86
C SER A 34 12.49 -4.79 -5.36
N THR A 35 13.53 -4.83 -4.53
CA THR A 35 13.40 -4.64 -3.08
C THR A 35 13.52 -3.16 -2.67
N MET A 36 13.59 -2.24 -3.64
CA MET A 36 13.61 -0.81 -3.37
C MET A 36 12.22 -0.34 -2.98
N ALA A 37 12.08 0.21 -1.77
CA ALA A 37 10.79 0.61 -1.19
C ALA A 37 9.95 1.50 -2.14
N LEU A 38 10.58 2.46 -2.82
CA LEU A 38 9.88 3.35 -3.75
C LEU A 38 9.17 2.59 -4.89
N ASN A 39 9.84 1.59 -5.48
CA ASN A 39 9.25 0.78 -6.54
C ASN A 39 8.12 -0.11 -5.99
N MET A 40 8.29 -0.64 -4.79
CA MET A 40 7.28 -1.50 -4.16
C MET A 40 6.03 -0.72 -3.72
N VAL A 41 6.18 0.54 -3.31
CA VAL A 41 5.07 1.46 -3.04
C VAL A 41 4.21 1.61 -4.30
N ASP A 42 4.81 2.02 -5.41
CA ASP A 42 4.10 2.24 -6.68
C ASP A 42 3.43 0.94 -7.17
N ALA A 43 4.14 -0.19 -7.07
CA ALA A 43 3.61 -1.52 -7.39
C ALA A 43 2.39 -1.89 -6.53
N SER A 44 2.47 -1.70 -5.21
CA SER A 44 1.38 -2.01 -4.26
C SER A 44 0.14 -1.17 -4.57
N ALA A 45 0.35 0.12 -4.84
CA ALA A 45 -0.71 1.07 -5.16
C ALA A 45 -1.43 0.76 -6.49
N VAL A 46 -0.73 0.27 -7.51
CA VAL A 46 -1.34 -0.16 -8.79
C VAL A 46 -2.17 -1.42 -8.61
N LEU A 47 -1.60 -2.47 -8.00
CA LEU A 47 -2.33 -3.72 -7.78
C LEU A 47 -3.57 -3.52 -6.89
N TRP A 48 -3.47 -2.65 -5.88
CA TRP A 48 -4.60 -2.36 -5.01
C TRP A 48 -5.77 -1.73 -5.78
N ARG A 49 -5.50 -0.76 -6.67
CA ARG A 49 -6.55 -0.16 -7.52
C ARG A 49 -7.18 -1.16 -8.48
N LEU A 50 -6.37 -2.02 -9.11
CA LEU A 50 -6.86 -3.08 -9.97
C LEU A 50 -7.77 -4.04 -9.19
N ALA A 51 -7.35 -4.47 -7.99
CA ALA A 51 -8.13 -5.35 -7.13
C ALA A 51 -9.45 -4.70 -6.67
N LEU A 52 -9.43 -3.41 -6.28
CA LEU A 52 -10.66 -2.66 -5.95
C LEU A 52 -11.61 -2.52 -7.15
N GLY A 53 -11.06 -2.45 -8.36
CA GLY A 53 -11.82 -2.47 -9.62
C GLY A 53 -12.30 -3.86 -10.06
N GLY A 54 -12.05 -4.91 -9.27
CA GLY A 54 -12.46 -6.28 -9.58
C GLY A 54 -11.59 -6.98 -10.62
N VAL A 55 -10.41 -6.43 -10.94
CA VAL A 55 -9.47 -7.04 -11.89
C VAL A 55 -8.67 -8.14 -11.21
N ASP A 56 -8.59 -9.31 -11.84
CA ASP A 56 -7.71 -10.40 -11.41
C ASP A 56 -6.25 -10.05 -11.72
N VAL A 57 -5.43 -9.97 -10.67
CA VAL A 57 -4.00 -9.63 -10.77
C VAL A 57 -3.09 -10.87 -10.70
N GLY A 58 -3.65 -12.08 -10.57
CA GLY A 58 -2.90 -13.33 -10.50
C GLY A 58 -1.87 -13.37 -9.36
N ASP A 59 -0.72 -13.99 -9.62
CA ASP A 59 0.33 -14.25 -8.61
C ASP A 59 1.17 -13.01 -8.21
N ARG A 60 0.83 -11.82 -8.72
CA ARG A 60 1.60 -10.59 -8.53
C ARG A 60 1.67 -10.16 -7.07
N TRP A 61 0.62 -10.44 -6.29
CA TRP A 61 0.61 -10.18 -4.85
C TRP A 61 1.66 -10.99 -4.10
N ALA A 62 1.77 -12.28 -4.39
CA ALA A 62 2.72 -13.16 -3.71
C ALA A 62 4.17 -12.70 -3.93
N ALA A 63 4.51 -12.36 -5.18
CA ALA A 63 5.83 -11.85 -5.53
C ALA A 63 6.16 -10.52 -4.81
N LEU A 64 5.19 -9.60 -4.77
CA LEU A 64 5.36 -8.30 -4.14
C LEU A 64 5.49 -8.41 -2.61
N ALA A 65 4.61 -9.20 -1.98
CA ALA A 65 4.63 -9.44 -0.54
C ALA A 65 5.95 -10.08 -0.06
N ALA A 66 6.51 -11.01 -0.84
CA ALA A 66 7.79 -11.63 -0.53
C ALA A 66 8.95 -10.61 -0.50
N ASN A 67 8.89 -9.55 -1.30
CA ASN A 67 9.92 -8.51 -1.32
C ASN A 67 9.73 -7.45 -0.23
N TRP A 68 8.49 -7.17 0.18
CA TRP A 68 8.23 -6.36 1.37
C TRP A 68 8.85 -6.95 2.65
N HIS A 69 8.87 -8.30 2.77
CA HIS A 69 9.54 -8.96 3.89
C HIS A 69 11.05 -8.66 3.93
N LYS A 70 11.72 -8.57 2.77
CA LYS A 70 13.16 -8.31 2.66
C LYS A 70 13.54 -6.86 2.96
N ALA A 71 12.64 -5.91 2.70
CA ALA A 71 12.92 -4.49 2.86
C ALA A 71 12.80 -4.00 4.31
N GLY A 72 12.25 -4.81 5.22
CA GLY A 72 12.05 -4.47 6.62
C GLY A 72 10.86 -3.53 6.83
N ALA A 73 9.71 -4.12 7.21
CA ALA A 73 8.50 -3.38 7.54
C ALA A 73 8.52 -2.89 9.01
N GLY A 74 7.86 -1.77 9.30
CA GLY A 74 7.76 -1.17 10.65
C GLY A 74 8.64 0.07 10.88
N ASN A 75 9.38 0.53 9.87
CA ASN A 75 10.30 1.67 9.99
C ASN A 75 9.75 2.98 9.42
N TYR A 76 8.75 2.93 8.54
CA TYR A 76 8.18 4.13 7.91
C TYR A 76 6.70 3.91 7.58
N ALA A 77 5.82 4.68 8.22
CA ALA A 77 4.37 4.40 8.19
C ALA A 77 3.76 4.39 6.78
N PHE A 78 4.32 5.17 5.85
CA PHE A 78 3.91 5.16 4.45
C PHE A 78 4.24 3.82 3.77
N ASN A 79 5.44 3.29 3.99
CA ASN A 79 5.84 1.99 3.46
C ASN A 79 4.99 0.87 4.08
N ASP A 80 4.71 0.97 5.37
CA ASP A 80 3.91 -0.03 6.09
C ASP A 80 2.48 -0.15 5.54
N ALA A 81 1.86 0.96 5.16
CA ALA A 81 0.54 0.91 4.51
C ALA A 81 0.59 0.13 3.19
N HIS A 82 1.61 0.35 2.36
CA HIS A 82 1.77 -0.35 1.08
C HIS A 82 2.19 -1.82 1.28
N ALA A 83 3.01 -2.12 2.29
CA ALA A 83 3.32 -3.49 2.68
C ALA A 83 2.04 -4.23 3.13
N MET A 84 1.17 -3.57 3.88
CA MET A 84 -0.12 -4.15 4.30
C MET A 84 -1.04 -4.43 3.11
N MET A 85 -1.09 -3.55 2.10
CA MET A 85 -1.83 -3.85 0.85
C MET A 85 -1.33 -5.14 0.21
N ALA A 86 -0.01 -5.32 0.12
CA ALA A 86 0.58 -6.53 -0.44
C ALA A 86 0.30 -7.78 0.40
N PHE A 87 0.41 -7.71 1.72
CA PHE A 87 0.10 -8.84 2.60
C PHE A 87 -1.37 -9.23 2.54
N VAL A 88 -2.29 -8.26 2.56
CA VAL A 88 -3.73 -8.51 2.42
C VAL A 88 -4.04 -9.09 1.04
N GLY A 89 -3.53 -8.49 -0.04
CA GLY A 89 -3.73 -8.99 -1.40
C GLY A 89 -3.18 -10.41 -1.61
N ALA A 90 -2.11 -10.78 -0.91
CA ALA A 90 -1.53 -12.12 -0.93
C ALA A 90 -2.18 -13.11 0.06
N GLY A 91 -3.15 -12.69 0.88
CA GLY A 91 -3.76 -13.53 1.91
C GLY A 91 -2.80 -13.92 3.05
N LEU A 92 -1.78 -13.12 3.33
CA LEU A 92 -0.73 -13.41 4.30
C LEU A 92 -1.01 -12.74 5.66
N ASP A 93 -1.75 -13.43 6.53
CA ASP A 93 -2.14 -12.91 7.84
C ASP A 93 -0.97 -12.73 8.82
N ALA A 94 -0.04 -13.69 8.88
CA ALA A 94 1.08 -13.65 9.81
C ALA A 94 1.97 -12.39 9.63
N PRO A 95 2.45 -12.03 8.41
CA PRO A 95 3.21 -10.80 8.24
C PRO A 95 2.36 -9.54 8.42
N ALA A 96 1.07 -9.55 8.10
CA ALA A 96 0.16 -8.45 8.37
C ALA A 96 0.05 -8.15 9.88
N LEU A 97 -0.11 -9.19 10.71
CA LEU A 97 -0.16 -9.05 12.17
C LEU A 97 1.20 -8.60 12.74
N ALA A 98 2.30 -9.19 12.26
CA ALA A 98 3.64 -8.78 12.67
C ALA A 98 3.92 -7.30 12.38
N LEU A 99 3.46 -6.79 11.24
CA LEU A 99 3.56 -5.37 10.89
C LEU A 99 2.78 -4.47 11.85
N LEU A 100 1.56 -4.88 12.24
CA LEU A 100 0.77 -4.13 13.22
C LEU A 100 1.45 -4.08 14.59
N GLU A 101 2.08 -5.17 15.04
CA GLU A 101 2.88 -5.17 16.27
C GLU A 101 4.12 -4.28 16.16
N ALA A 102 4.83 -4.33 15.03
CA ALA A 102 5.99 -3.47 14.80
C ALA A 102 5.61 -1.98 14.85
N GLN A 103 4.47 -1.59 14.27
CA GLN A 103 3.95 -0.22 14.40
C GLN A 103 3.61 0.15 15.84
N ARG A 104 3.07 -0.78 16.65
CA ARG A 104 2.81 -0.52 18.08
C ARG A 104 4.08 -0.26 18.86
N GLU A 105 5.16 -0.96 18.56
CA GLU A 105 6.47 -0.67 19.13
C GLU A 105 7.01 0.69 18.65
N ALA A 106 7.00 0.94 17.33
CA ALA A 106 7.49 2.20 16.75
C ALA A 106 6.78 3.44 17.33
N MET A 107 5.48 3.34 17.59
CA MET A 107 4.69 4.42 18.21
C MET A 107 5.08 4.75 19.66
N ARG A 108 5.91 3.92 20.34
CA ARG A 108 6.49 4.25 21.66
C ARG A 108 7.61 5.28 21.56
N GLY A 109 8.18 5.47 20.38
CA GLY A 109 9.15 6.52 20.10
C GLY A 109 8.54 7.93 20.19
N SER A 110 9.43 8.92 20.15
CA SER A 110 9.08 10.34 20.20
C SER A 110 9.52 11.13 18.96
N ASP A 111 9.95 10.43 17.90
CA ASP A 111 10.30 11.05 16.63
C ASP A 111 9.07 11.34 15.75
N ASP A 112 9.29 12.07 14.66
CA ASP A 112 8.23 12.46 13.73
C ASP A 112 7.52 11.24 13.11
N ASN A 113 8.26 10.15 12.85
CA ASN A 113 7.69 8.93 12.30
C ASN A 113 6.81 8.19 13.31
N ALA A 114 7.14 8.22 14.61
CA ALA A 114 6.31 7.66 15.67
C ALA A 114 4.99 8.43 15.80
N ALA A 115 5.03 9.77 15.75
CA ALA A 115 3.81 10.59 15.73
C ALA A 115 2.98 10.35 14.47
N PHE A 116 3.63 10.29 13.31
CA PHE A 116 2.98 10.06 12.02
C PHE A 116 2.36 8.65 11.91
N THR A 117 3.05 7.63 12.41
CA THR A 117 2.53 6.26 12.53
C THR A 117 1.31 6.24 13.43
N ARG A 118 1.31 6.97 14.54
CA ARG A 118 0.17 7.04 15.48
C ARG A 118 -1.06 7.71 14.86
N ASP A 119 -0.85 8.84 14.22
CA ASP A 119 -1.95 9.70 13.75
C ASP A 119 -2.57 9.20 12.45
N VAL A 120 -1.77 8.59 11.55
CA VAL A 120 -2.21 8.25 10.18
C VAL A 120 -1.84 6.83 9.79
N GLY A 121 -0.57 6.46 9.93
CA GLY A 121 -0.06 5.18 9.40
C GLY A 121 -0.76 3.95 9.99
N HIS A 122 -0.82 3.86 11.32
CA HIS A 122 -1.40 2.73 12.02
C HIS A 122 -2.93 2.62 11.82
N PRO A 123 -3.73 3.70 11.92
CA PRO A 123 -5.14 3.65 11.53
C PRO A 123 -5.36 3.17 10.10
N LEU A 124 -4.56 3.63 9.13
CA LEU A 124 -4.67 3.22 7.74
C LEU A 124 -4.30 1.75 7.53
N THR A 125 -3.17 1.30 8.09
CA THR A 125 -2.74 -0.10 8.05
C THR A 125 -3.80 -1.02 8.64
N ARG A 126 -4.43 -0.63 9.76
CA ARG A 126 -5.58 -1.36 10.32
C ARG A 126 -6.80 -1.36 9.40
N ALA A 127 -7.09 -0.25 8.72
CA ALA A 127 -8.21 -0.15 7.81
C ALA A 127 -8.06 -1.07 6.59
N ILE A 128 -6.84 -1.16 6.05
CA ILE A 128 -6.50 -2.06 4.93
C ILE A 128 -6.67 -3.53 5.35
N LYS A 129 -6.20 -3.90 6.55
CA LYS A 129 -6.42 -5.25 7.12
C LYS A 129 -7.92 -5.55 7.28
N ALA A 130 -8.67 -4.64 7.88
CA ALA A 130 -10.12 -4.76 8.05
C ALA A 130 -10.85 -4.90 6.72
N PHE A 131 -10.38 -4.20 5.67
CA PHE A 131 -10.95 -4.30 4.32
C PHE A 131 -10.74 -5.71 3.76
N GLY A 132 -9.52 -6.25 3.89
CA GLY A 132 -9.19 -7.61 3.49
C GLY A 132 -10.01 -8.69 4.19
N GLU A 133 -10.43 -8.43 5.44
CA GLU A 133 -11.30 -9.31 6.23
C GLU A 133 -12.80 -9.14 5.89
N GLY A 134 -13.15 -8.25 4.96
CA GLY A 134 -14.54 -7.91 4.63
C GLY A 134 -15.25 -7.05 5.69
N SER A 135 -14.51 -6.50 6.65
CA SER A 135 -15.04 -5.65 7.73
C SER A 135 -15.14 -4.19 7.28
N TYR A 136 -15.94 -3.93 6.25
CA TYR A 136 -16.02 -2.62 5.59
C TYR A 136 -16.46 -1.48 6.52
N ALA A 137 -17.34 -1.78 7.50
CA ALA A 137 -17.75 -0.79 8.49
C ALA A 137 -16.57 -0.31 9.36
N GLU A 138 -15.69 -1.23 9.77
CA GLU A 138 -14.48 -0.90 10.53
C GLU A 138 -13.47 -0.16 9.65
N THR A 139 -13.28 -0.57 8.39
CA THR A 139 -12.47 0.17 7.42
C THR A 139 -12.90 1.63 7.34
N VAL A 140 -14.19 1.89 7.12
CA VAL A 140 -14.73 3.26 7.04
C VAL A 140 -14.53 4.02 8.36
N ARG A 141 -14.76 3.37 9.50
CA ARG A 141 -14.57 3.99 10.82
C ARG A 141 -13.12 4.43 11.05
N LEU A 142 -12.15 3.65 10.56
CA LEU A 142 -10.72 3.92 10.69
C LEU A 142 -10.21 4.97 9.69
N ILE A 143 -10.74 4.99 8.46
CA ILE A 143 -10.31 5.94 7.42
C ILE A 143 -10.91 7.34 7.64
N ARG A 144 -12.16 7.44 8.10
CA ARG A 144 -12.87 8.73 8.23
C ARG A 144 -12.09 9.81 8.98
N PRO A 145 -11.48 9.55 10.15
CA PRO A 145 -10.75 10.58 10.90
C PRO A 145 -9.47 11.03 10.18
N ILE A 146 -8.81 10.13 9.45
CA ILE A 146 -7.50 10.38 8.85
C ILE A 146 -7.57 11.07 7.48
N ARG A 147 -8.71 11.01 6.77
CA ARG A 147 -8.89 11.70 5.48
C ARG A 147 -8.53 13.18 5.51
N SER A 148 -8.92 13.88 6.58
CA SER A 148 -8.63 15.32 6.73
C SER A 148 -7.14 15.65 6.93
N ILE A 149 -6.33 14.67 7.36
CA ILE A 149 -4.92 14.82 7.69
C ILE A 149 -4.00 13.96 6.80
N SER A 150 -4.56 13.32 5.77
CA SER A 150 -3.84 12.45 4.84
C SER A 150 -2.79 13.21 4.01
N HIS A 151 -2.85 14.54 3.92
CA HIS A 151 -1.76 15.33 3.32
C HIS A 151 -0.44 15.18 4.10
N ARG A 152 -0.50 14.83 5.40
CA ARG A 152 0.68 14.47 6.21
C ARG A 152 1.26 13.11 5.81
N PHE A 153 0.56 12.34 4.98
CA PHE A 153 0.91 10.97 4.58
C PHE A 153 2.17 10.85 3.72
N GLY A 154 2.74 11.97 3.26
CA GLY A 154 3.81 11.97 2.26
C GLY A 154 3.30 11.49 0.89
N GLY A 155 4.21 11.22 -0.05
CA GLY A 155 3.88 10.73 -1.40
C GLY A 155 3.34 11.79 -2.36
N SER A 156 3.00 11.39 -3.59
CA SER A 156 2.32 12.24 -4.58
C SER A 156 0.82 12.37 -4.27
N HIS A 157 0.11 13.31 -4.91
CA HIS A 157 -1.34 13.45 -4.75
C HIS A 157 -2.10 12.17 -5.08
N ALA A 158 -1.70 11.49 -6.16
CA ALA A 158 -2.34 10.25 -6.55
C ALA A 158 -1.97 9.09 -5.59
N GLN A 159 -0.79 9.05 -4.98
CA GLN A 159 -0.51 8.02 -3.95
C GLN A 159 -1.41 8.18 -2.71
N ARG A 160 -1.89 9.40 -2.44
CA ARG A 160 -2.84 9.67 -1.36
C ARG A 160 -4.31 9.41 -1.74
N ASP A 161 -4.66 9.38 -3.02
CA ASP A 161 -6.06 9.20 -3.47
C ASP A 161 -6.66 7.86 -3.02
N VAL A 162 -5.82 6.86 -2.69
CA VAL A 162 -6.26 5.55 -2.20
C VAL A 162 -7.02 5.66 -0.87
N ILE A 163 -6.86 6.78 -0.16
CA ILE A 163 -7.53 7.09 1.11
C ILE A 163 -8.89 7.78 0.90
N ASP A 164 -9.15 8.37 -0.28
CA ASP A 164 -10.34 9.17 -0.58
C ASP A 164 -11.53 8.39 -1.13
#